data_AF-A0A7R9PND1-F1
#
_entry.id   AF-A0A7R9PND1-F1
#
_cell.length_a   1.000
_cell.length_b   1.000
_cell.length_c   1.000
_cell.angle_alpha   90.00
_cell.angle_beta   90.00
_cell.angle_gamma   90.00
#
_symmetry.space_group_name_H-M   'P 1'
#
loop_
_entity.id
_entity.type
_entity.pdbx_description
1 polymer ?
#
loop_
_entity_poly.entity_id
_entity_poly.type
_entity_poly.pdbx_seq_one_letter_code
_entity_poly.pdbx_strand_id
1 'polypeptide(L)'
;MGDLEPTFTRCCTLGSDWFESGKECKQFPAPVAGVSAEQQSICLSAVEICCLRSYRHQQCINGMGSAKSGNDCIVTTEIGGEHHKDCCEACKLGIISASMNMGCQFETFSFGLPWDKAYLECCVDEDQFVSPIAGNSTRKPPTPVIDNLCNFLEGELCAHICVPTPGSYRCECHEGFSLMSDGKSCQQKDLPDRCKLNNPCSHKCLDTGIAIECSCYPGYELGQDERSCLGEYIPILSYLARPVAACSKDIDECSLHVDTCDPNFQICKNEHGRYTCVNPDGSVERPHAHTQSGSSPGSTNAIQSGKCPVGYQYNSKAQVCDVNQLRQVRLESPLHQLPSPRLRY
;
A
#
# COMPACT_ATOMS: atom_id res chain seq x y z
N MET A 1 6.91 20.45 -46.35
CA MET A 1 7.14 19.65 -45.13
C MET A 1 7.13 18.19 -45.55
N GLY A 2 8.17 17.43 -45.22
CA GLY A 2 8.27 16.01 -45.62
C GLY A 2 7.30 15.16 -44.82
N ASP A 3 6.62 14.23 -45.49
CA ASP A 3 5.72 13.26 -44.86
C ASP A 3 6.55 12.18 -44.15
N LEU A 4 6.43 12.12 -42.81
CA LEU A 4 7.15 11.19 -41.94
C LEU A 4 6.36 9.91 -41.66
N GLU A 5 5.08 9.85 -42.06
CA GLU A 5 4.19 8.72 -41.80
C GLU A 5 4.68 7.38 -42.40
N PRO A 6 5.22 7.35 -43.64
CA PRO A 6 5.78 6.11 -44.20
C PRO A 6 7.00 5.61 -43.41
N THR A 7 7.84 6.53 -42.95
CA THR A 7 9.03 6.22 -42.15
C THR A 7 8.62 5.67 -40.79
N PHE A 8 7.68 6.33 -40.10
CA PHE A 8 7.14 5.82 -38.84
C PHE A 8 6.52 4.44 -38.98
N THR A 9 5.69 4.24 -40.00
CA THR A 9 5.01 2.95 -40.25
C THR A 9 6.04 1.84 -40.42
N ARG A 10 7.00 2.01 -41.35
CA ARG A 10 8.03 1.02 -41.62
C ARG A 10 8.90 0.72 -40.40
N CYS A 11 9.37 1.77 -39.72
CA CYS A 11 10.29 1.63 -38.60
C CYS A 11 9.59 1.07 -37.35
N CYS A 12 8.32 1.42 -37.13
CA CYS A 12 7.52 0.82 -36.07
C CYS A 12 7.30 -0.69 -36.31
N THR A 13 6.96 -1.10 -37.54
CA THR A 13 6.84 -2.52 -37.90
C THR A 13 8.14 -3.27 -37.63
N LEU A 14 9.28 -2.74 -38.07
CA LEU A 14 10.60 -3.34 -37.78
C LEU A 14 10.86 -3.52 -36.28
N GLY A 15 10.43 -2.57 -35.45
CA GLY A 15 10.51 -2.68 -33.99
C GLY A 15 9.64 -3.80 -33.43
N SER A 16 8.40 -3.91 -33.88
CA SER A 16 7.50 -4.99 -33.47
C SER A 16 8.03 -6.37 -33.87
N ASP A 17 8.49 -6.53 -35.12
CA ASP A 17 9.05 -7.78 -35.64
C ASP A 17 10.34 -8.18 -34.88
N TRP A 18 11.14 -7.20 -34.47
CA TRP A 18 12.34 -7.43 -33.65
C TRP A 18 12.00 -8.02 -32.28
N PHE A 19 10.94 -7.51 -31.64
CA PHE A 19 10.42 -8.09 -30.41
C PHE A 19 9.90 -9.52 -30.64
N GLU A 20 9.13 -9.76 -31.71
CA GLU A 20 8.61 -11.09 -32.03
C GLU A 20 9.72 -12.12 -32.28
N SER A 21 10.89 -11.66 -32.72
CA SER A 21 12.09 -12.47 -32.86
C SER A 21 12.77 -12.81 -31.51
N GLY A 22 12.20 -12.38 -30.37
CA GLY A 22 12.70 -12.66 -29.03
C GLY A 22 13.94 -11.84 -28.63
N LYS A 23 14.21 -10.72 -29.30
CA LYS A 23 15.42 -9.92 -29.11
C LYS A 23 15.16 -8.69 -28.23
N GLU A 24 16.21 -8.23 -27.55
CA GLU A 24 16.14 -7.00 -26.76
C GLU A 24 16.06 -5.76 -27.66
N CYS A 25 15.15 -4.83 -27.33
CA CYS A 25 14.93 -3.63 -28.12
C CYS A 25 16.20 -2.75 -28.25
N LYS A 26 17.04 -2.73 -27.20
CA LYS A 26 18.30 -1.98 -27.20
C LYS A 26 19.35 -2.53 -28.17
N GLN A 27 19.19 -3.78 -28.63
CA GLN A 27 20.14 -4.45 -29.52
C GLN A 27 19.78 -4.31 -31.00
N PHE A 28 18.79 -3.49 -31.33
CA PHE A 28 18.38 -3.31 -32.73
C PHE A 28 19.53 -2.71 -33.57
N PRO A 29 19.83 -3.28 -34.76
CA PRO A 29 20.96 -2.85 -35.56
C PRO A 29 20.72 -1.48 -36.25
N ALA A 30 21.73 -0.62 -36.23
CA ALA A 30 21.76 0.65 -36.97
C ALA A 30 22.90 0.67 -38.00
N PRO A 31 22.76 1.37 -39.15
CA PRO A 31 21.59 2.12 -39.61
C PRO A 31 20.49 1.23 -40.23
N VAL A 32 19.30 1.79 -40.41
CA VAL A 32 18.14 1.09 -41.00
C VAL A 32 18.23 1.16 -42.52
N ALA A 33 18.38 0.00 -43.16
CA ALA A 33 18.55 -0.07 -44.61
C ALA A 33 17.34 0.52 -45.36
N GLY A 34 17.61 1.42 -46.30
CA GLY A 34 16.58 2.06 -47.12
C GLY A 34 15.83 3.21 -46.44
N VAL A 35 16.39 3.78 -45.37
CA VAL A 35 15.96 5.05 -44.77
C VAL A 35 17.04 6.10 -45.07
N SER A 36 16.64 7.34 -45.37
CA SER A 36 17.60 8.42 -45.64
C SER A 36 18.35 8.81 -44.37
N ALA A 37 19.58 9.34 -44.51
CA ALA A 37 20.39 9.75 -43.37
C ALA A 37 19.68 10.77 -42.45
N GLU A 38 18.86 11.65 -43.02
CA GLU A 38 18.08 12.66 -42.29
C GLU A 38 16.94 12.06 -41.45
N GLN A 39 16.41 10.90 -41.85
CA GLN A 39 15.31 10.20 -41.18
C GLN A 39 15.80 9.06 -40.27
N GLN A 40 17.11 8.85 -40.18
CA GLN A 40 17.66 7.70 -39.48
C GLN A 40 17.39 7.75 -37.97
N SER A 41 17.46 8.94 -37.35
CA SER A 41 17.22 9.13 -35.92
C SER A 41 15.76 8.86 -35.54
N ILE A 42 14.81 9.45 -36.28
CA ILE A 42 13.38 9.29 -36.01
C ILE A 42 12.90 7.86 -36.27
N CYS A 43 13.49 7.19 -37.27
CA CYS A 43 13.25 5.78 -37.52
C CYS A 43 13.71 4.89 -36.36
N LEU A 44 14.94 5.07 -35.87
CA LEU A 44 15.46 4.28 -34.75
C LEU A 44 14.65 4.50 -33.46
N SER A 45 14.19 5.73 -33.20
CA SER A 45 13.26 5.99 -32.09
C SER A 45 11.92 5.26 -32.28
N ALA A 46 11.37 5.23 -33.49
CA ALA A 46 10.13 4.52 -33.78
C ALA A 46 10.27 3.00 -33.59
N VAL A 47 11.40 2.42 -34.01
CA VAL A 47 11.74 1.01 -33.78
C VAL A 47 11.76 0.70 -32.29
N GLU A 48 12.49 1.47 -31.49
CA GLU A 48 12.62 1.23 -30.05
C GLU A 48 11.28 1.34 -29.33
N ILE A 49 10.52 2.41 -29.62
CA ILE A 49 9.19 2.64 -29.02
C ILE A 49 8.24 1.49 -29.34
N CYS A 50 8.17 1.04 -30.59
CA CYS A 50 7.25 -0.03 -30.99
C CYS A 50 7.70 -1.40 -30.48
N CYS A 51 9.00 -1.67 -30.43
CA CYS A 51 9.54 -2.86 -29.77
C CYS A 51 9.15 -2.91 -28.28
N LEU A 52 9.39 -1.82 -27.54
CA LEU A 52 9.03 -1.72 -26.12
C LEU A 52 7.51 -1.81 -25.92
N ARG A 53 6.70 -1.24 -26.82
CA ARG A 53 5.24 -1.36 -26.77
C ARG A 53 4.80 -2.81 -26.89
N SER A 54 5.36 -3.58 -27.82
CA SER A 54 5.06 -5.01 -27.98
C SER A 54 5.51 -5.82 -26.76
N TYR A 55 6.68 -5.51 -26.19
CA TYR A 55 7.15 -6.10 -24.94
C TYR A 55 6.19 -5.87 -23.77
N ARG A 56 5.76 -4.62 -23.56
CA ARG A 56 4.77 -4.25 -22.51
C ARG A 56 3.43 -4.96 -22.74
N HIS A 57 2.99 -5.06 -23.99
CA HIS A 57 1.76 -5.75 -24.33
C HIS A 57 1.83 -7.24 -23.99
N GLN A 58 2.94 -7.91 -24.31
CA GLN A 58 3.15 -9.30 -23.96
C GLN A 58 3.18 -9.52 -22.45
N GLN A 59 3.85 -8.63 -21.71
CA GLN A 59 3.87 -8.69 -20.24
C GLN A 59 2.45 -8.57 -19.65
N CYS A 60 1.63 -7.67 -20.20
CA CYS A 60 0.23 -7.54 -19.82
C CYS A 60 -0.59 -8.81 -20.11
N ILE A 61 -0.41 -9.43 -21.28
CA ILE A 61 -1.07 -10.71 -21.62
C ILE A 61 -0.66 -11.81 -20.63
N ASN A 62 0.63 -11.92 -20.33
CA ASN A 62 1.14 -12.89 -19.36
C ASN A 62 0.54 -12.63 -17.96
N GLY A 63 0.43 -11.37 -17.54
CA GLY A 63 -0.19 -10.97 -16.27
C GLY A 63 -1.66 -11.37 -16.17
N MET A 64 -2.45 -11.10 -17.22
CA MET A 64 -3.84 -11.60 -17.30
C MET A 64 -3.90 -13.13 -17.27
N GLY A 65 -2.93 -13.82 -17.89
CA GLY A 65 -2.79 -15.27 -17.82
C GLY A 65 -2.59 -15.75 -16.39
N SER A 66 -1.66 -15.15 -15.64
CA SER A 66 -1.43 -15.44 -14.22
C SER A 66 -2.71 -15.31 -13.40
N ALA A 67 -3.43 -14.19 -13.56
CA ALA A 67 -4.70 -13.96 -12.89
C ALA A 67 -5.75 -15.02 -13.22
N LYS A 68 -5.91 -15.40 -14.50
CA LYS A 68 -6.85 -16.44 -14.95
C LYS A 68 -6.50 -17.86 -14.47
N SER A 69 -5.25 -18.09 -14.09
CA SER A 69 -4.79 -19.35 -13.50
C SER A 69 -4.81 -19.37 -11.97
N GLY A 70 -5.24 -18.28 -11.32
CA GLY A 70 -5.24 -18.16 -9.85
C GLY A 70 -3.85 -17.93 -9.24
N ASN A 71 -2.86 -17.54 -10.05
CA ASN A 71 -1.50 -17.28 -9.57
C ASN A 71 -1.37 -15.86 -8.97
N ASP A 72 -0.42 -15.68 -8.06
CA ASP A 72 -0.08 -14.39 -7.45
C ASP A 72 0.44 -13.39 -8.52
N CYS A 73 0.10 -12.10 -8.38
CA CYS A 73 0.55 -11.03 -9.30
C CYS A 73 1.95 -10.51 -8.95
N ILE A 74 2.91 -11.44 -8.78
CA ILE A 74 4.29 -11.11 -8.38
C ILE A 74 5.20 -10.88 -9.58
N VAL A 75 6.13 -9.94 -9.43
CA VAL A 75 7.21 -9.70 -10.39
C VAL A 75 8.46 -10.39 -9.87
N THR A 76 8.87 -11.50 -10.49
CA THR A 76 10.03 -12.30 -10.04
C THR A 76 11.34 -11.92 -10.72
N THR A 77 11.33 -11.08 -11.76
CA THR A 77 12.54 -10.72 -12.52
C THR A 77 12.62 -9.23 -12.79
N GLU A 78 13.84 -8.68 -12.83
CA GLU A 78 14.13 -7.29 -13.22
C GLU A 78 13.74 -6.96 -14.67
N ILE A 79 13.19 -7.93 -15.41
CA ILE A 79 12.81 -7.80 -16.82
C ILE A 79 11.30 -8.05 -16.94
N GLY A 80 10.54 -6.98 -16.71
CA GLY A 80 9.10 -6.92 -16.98
C GLY A 80 8.24 -7.10 -15.74
N GLY A 81 7.99 -5.99 -15.03
CA GLY A 81 7.28 -6.03 -13.76
C GLY A 81 5.97 -5.28 -13.70
N GLU A 82 5.99 -4.00 -14.09
CA GLU A 82 4.86 -3.11 -13.83
C GLU A 82 3.65 -3.49 -14.67
N HIS A 83 3.80 -3.61 -16.00
CA HIS A 83 2.67 -3.98 -16.87
C HIS A 83 2.15 -5.40 -16.67
N HIS A 84 2.99 -6.34 -16.21
CA HIS A 84 2.53 -7.67 -15.82
C HIS A 84 1.62 -7.56 -14.59
N LYS A 85 2.13 -6.90 -13.55
CA LYS A 85 1.43 -6.71 -12.28
C LYS A 85 0.12 -5.94 -12.48
N ASP A 86 0.17 -4.80 -13.15
CA ASP A 86 -1.00 -3.95 -13.45
C ASP A 86 -2.12 -4.75 -14.13
N CYS A 87 -1.79 -5.47 -15.20
CA CYS A 87 -2.80 -6.24 -15.93
C CYS A 87 -3.26 -7.49 -15.17
N CYS A 88 -2.40 -8.09 -14.34
CA CYS A 88 -2.78 -9.19 -13.46
C CYS A 88 -3.78 -8.72 -12.40
N GLU A 89 -3.49 -7.63 -11.69
CA GLU A 89 -4.36 -7.07 -10.65
C GLU A 89 -5.69 -6.57 -11.24
N ALA A 90 -5.65 -5.87 -12.37
CA ALA A 90 -6.85 -5.45 -13.10
C ALA A 90 -7.72 -6.65 -13.52
N CYS A 91 -7.08 -7.71 -14.02
CA CYS A 91 -7.77 -8.93 -14.42
C CYS A 91 -8.40 -9.66 -13.23
N LYS A 92 -7.71 -9.76 -12.09
CA LYS A 92 -8.27 -10.30 -10.84
C LYS A 92 -9.49 -9.50 -10.40
N LEU A 93 -9.43 -8.17 -10.47
CA LEU A 93 -10.58 -7.31 -10.15
C LEU A 93 -11.75 -7.57 -11.10
N GLY A 94 -11.50 -7.75 -12.40
CA GLY A 94 -12.53 -8.12 -13.37
C GLY A 94 -13.22 -9.45 -13.06
N ILE A 95 -12.44 -10.46 -12.67
CA ILE A 95 -12.95 -11.79 -12.26
C ILE A 95 -13.83 -11.65 -11.01
N ILE A 96 -13.40 -10.87 -10.02
CA ILE A 96 -14.17 -10.61 -8.80
C ILE A 96 -15.49 -9.90 -9.13
N SER A 97 -15.44 -8.83 -9.94
CA SER A 97 -16.64 -8.06 -10.32
C SER A 97 -17.68 -8.90 -11.07
N ALA A 98 -17.23 -9.72 -12.02
CA ALA A 98 -18.09 -10.63 -12.77
C ALA A 98 -18.76 -11.66 -11.83
N SER A 99 -18.01 -12.19 -10.85
CA SER A 99 -18.59 -13.12 -9.87
C SER A 99 -19.70 -12.46 -9.04
N MET A 100 -19.51 -11.21 -8.63
CA MET A 100 -20.47 -10.47 -7.81
C MET A 100 -21.73 -10.00 -8.56
N ASN A 101 -21.91 -10.31 -9.85
CA ASN A 101 -22.98 -9.79 -10.72
C ASN A 101 -23.06 -8.25 -10.70
N MET A 102 -21.93 -7.56 -10.53
CA MET A 102 -21.89 -6.10 -10.45
C MET A 102 -21.83 -5.40 -11.81
N GLY A 103 -21.82 -6.17 -12.91
CA GLY A 103 -21.72 -5.64 -14.26
C GLY A 103 -20.30 -5.21 -14.63
N CYS A 104 -19.88 -5.48 -15.87
CA CYS A 104 -18.52 -5.19 -16.33
C CYS A 104 -18.30 -3.79 -16.93
N GLN A 105 -19.35 -2.98 -17.13
CA GLN A 105 -19.24 -1.65 -17.74
C GLN A 105 -19.49 -0.52 -16.74
N PHE A 106 -18.69 0.54 -16.85
CA PHE A 106 -18.86 1.78 -16.09
C PHE A 106 -19.29 2.91 -17.03
N GLU A 107 -20.26 3.74 -16.61
CA GLU A 107 -20.74 4.85 -17.45
C GLU A 107 -19.86 6.11 -17.36
N THR A 108 -19.25 6.37 -16.20
CA THR A 108 -18.51 7.62 -15.93
C THR A 108 -17.10 7.38 -15.37
N PHE A 109 -16.77 6.14 -15.04
CA PHE A 109 -15.53 5.77 -14.39
C PHE A 109 -14.64 4.96 -15.33
N SER A 110 -13.33 5.17 -15.26
CA SER A 110 -12.30 4.40 -15.98
C SER A 110 -11.05 4.37 -15.12
N PHE A 111 -10.40 3.20 -15.05
CA PHE A 111 -9.12 3.01 -14.39
C PHE A 111 -7.97 3.60 -15.23
N GLY A 112 -8.17 3.72 -16.55
CA GLY A 112 -7.16 4.12 -17.53
C GLY A 112 -6.40 2.92 -18.12
N LEU A 113 -5.61 3.18 -19.16
CA LEU A 113 -4.76 2.15 -19.78
C LEU A 113 -3.51 1.89 -18.91
N PRO A 114 -3.09 0.63 -18.68
CA PRO A 114 -3.60 -0.60 -19.32
C PRO A 114 -4.74 -1.31 -18.56
N TRP A 115 -5.14 -0.82 -17.38
CA TRP A 115 -6.09 -1.46 -16.47
C TRP A 115 -7.48 -1.69 -17.09
N ASP A 116 -8.05 -0.72 -17.79
CA ASP A 116 -9.39 -0.85 -18.39
C ASP A 116 -9.49 -2.05 -19.33
N LYS A 117 -8.47 -2.23 -20.19
CA LYS A 117 -8.43 -3.35 -21.14
C LYS A 117 -8.32 -4.68 -20.40
N ALA A 118 -7.44 -4.77 -19.39
CA ALA A 118 -7.24 -6.00 -18.64
C ALA A 118 -8.45 -6.37 -17.77
N TYR A 119 -9.11 -5.39 -17.15
CA TYR A 119 -10.36 -5.57 -16.40
C TYR A 119 -11.47 -6.13 -17.30
N LEU A 120 -11.75 -5.47 -18.42
CA LEU A 120 -12.81 -5.88 -19.36
C LEU A 120 -12.53 -7.25 -20.01
N GLU A 121 -11.27 -7.59 -20.26
CA GLU A 121 -10.90 -8.90 -20.82
C GLU A 121 -11.12 -10.06 -19.84
N CYS A 122 -11.25 -9.78 -18.54
CA CYS A 122 -11.41 -10.78 -17.49
C CYS A 122 -12.77 -10.71 -16.79
N CYS A 123 -13.44 -9.57 -16.85
CA CYS A 123 -14.82 -9.40 -16.44
C CYS A 123 -15.74 -9.88 -17.57
N VAL A 124 -16.27 -11.10 -17.45
CA VAL A 124 -17.23 -11.66 -18.41
C VAL A 124 -18.53 -11.96 -17.67
N ASP A 125 -19.56 -11.15 -17.93
CA ASP A 125 -20.93 -11.44 -17.48
C ASP A 125 -21.58 -12.49 -18.41
N GLU A 126 -22.31 -13.44 -17.84
CA GLU A 126 -23.09 -14.46 -18.57
C GLU A 126 -24.14 -13.84 -19.55
N ASP A 127 -24.50 -12.57 -19.38
CA ASP A 127 -25.54 -11.88 -20.16
C ASP A 127 -25.07 -11.28 -21.51
N GLN A 128 -23.82 -11.51 -21.94
CA GLN A 128 -23.39 -11.12 -23.31
C GLN A 128 -23.86 -12.07 -24.42
N PHE A 129 -24.70 -13.07 -24.09
CA PHE A 129 -25.54 -13.75 -25.06
C PHE A 129 -26.83 -12.98 -25.30
N VAL A 130 -26.76 -11.88 -26.06
CA VAL A 130 -27.71 -11.46 -27.11
C VAL A 130 -27.34 -10.04 -27.56
N SER A 131 -26.80 -9.94 -28.77
CA SER A 131 -27.19 -8.86 -29.67
C SER A 131 -27.49 -9.48 -31.03
N PRO A 132 -28.69 -9.27 -31.58
CA PRO A 132 -28.98 -9.70 -32.93
C PRO A 132 -28.28 -8.75 -33.90
N ILE A 133 -27.66 -9.33 -34.93
CA ILE A 133 -27.22 -8.73 -36.21
C ILE A 133 -25.70 -8.72 -36.41
N ALA A 134 -25.31 -9.69 -37.24
CA ALA A 134 -24.25 -9.70 -38.25
C ALA A 134 -22.79 -9.49 -37.81
N GLY A 135 -22.03 -10.59 -37.88
CA GLY A 135 -20.72 -10.57 -38.51
C GLY A 135 -19.53 -10.79 -37.57
N ASN A 136 -19.27 -12.06 -37.29
CA ASN A 136 -17.97 -12.59 -36.88
C ASN A 136 -17.47 -12.26 -35.46
N SER A 137 -18.23 -12.72 -34.46
CA SER A 137 -17.72 -12.84 -33.09
C SER A 137 -17.00 -14.19 -32.96
N THR A 138 -15.67 -14.18 -32.92
CA THR A 138 -14.89 -15.30 -32.40
C THR A 138 -15.39 -15.58 -31.00
N ARG A 139 -16.17 -16.66 -30.82
CA ARG A 139 -16.64 -17.09 -29.50
C ARG A 139 -15.40 -17.29 -28.63
N LYS A 140 -15.14 -16.34 -27.74
CA LYS A 140 -14.14 -16.49 -26.69
C LYS A 140 -14.57 -17.72 -25.88
N PRO A 141 -13.67 -18.69 -25.62
CA PRO A 141 -14.03 -19.84 -24.80
C PRO A 141 -14.58 -19.33 -23.46
N PRO A 142 -15.68 -19.92 -22.94
CA PRO A 142 -16.22 -19.52 -21.66
C PRO A 142 -15.09 -19.60 -20.63
N THR A 143 -14.81 -18.47 -19.98
CA THR A 143 -13.97 -18.41 -18.79
C THR A 143 -14.53 -19.43 -17.80
N PRO A 144 -13.68 -20.19 -17.08
CA PRO A 144 -14.16 -21.18 -16.13
C PRO A 144 -15.11 -20.50 -15.14
N VAL A 145 -16.31 -21.05 -14.98
CA VAL A 145 -17.21 -20.67 -13.89
C VAL A 145 -16.44 -20.96 -12.61
N ILE A 146 -16.04 -19.90 -11.90
CA ILE A 146 -15.26 -20.06 -10.69
C ILE A 146 -16.26 -20.39 -9.57
N ASP A 147 -16.55 -21.68 -9.42
CA ASP A 147 -17.50 -22.20 -8.44
C ASP A 147 -17.12 -21.85 -6.99
N ASN A 148 -15.84 -21.55 -6.74
CA ASN A 148 -15.32 -21.14 -5.43
C ASN A 148 -14.16 -20.13 -5.57
N LEU A 149 -14.46 -18.85 -5.37
CA LEU A 149 -13.47 -17.77 -5.46
C LEU A 149 -12.39 -17.86 -4.36
N CYS A 150 -12.73 -18.38 -3.18
CA CYS A 150 -11.76 -18.57 -2.09
C CYS A 150 -10.64 -19.54 -2.47
N ASN A 151 -10.93 -20.55 -3.29
CA ASN A 151 -9.92 -21.49 -3.77
C ASN A 151 -9.10 -20.89 -4.93
N PHE A 152 -9.71 -20.02 -5.72
CA PHE A 152 -9.08 -19.42 -6.89
C PHE A 152 -8.14 -18.24 -6.52
N LEU A 153 -8.45 -17.53 -5.44
CA LEU A 153 -7.67 -16.40 -4.91
C LEU A 153 -7.31 -16.67 -3.44
N GLU A 154 -6.68 -17.81 -3.20
CA GLU A 154 -6.36 -18.30 -1.86
C GLU A 154 -5.46 -17.31 -1.10
N GLY A 155 -5.94 -16.83 0.05
CA GLY A 155 -5.21 -15.88 0.89
C GLY A 155 -5.10 -14.47 0.31
N GLU A 156 -5.86 -14.14 -0.75
CA GLU A 156 -5.92 -12.79 -1.31
C GLU A 156 -7.24 -12.05 -1.00
N LEU A 157 -8.30 -12.78 -0.67
CA LEU A 157 -9.65 -12.21 -0.51
C LEU A 157 -9.96 -11.68 0.90
N CYS A 158 -9.44 -12.35 1.93
CA CYS A 158 -9.79 -12.12 3.33
C CYS A 158 -8.56 -12.16 4.23
N ALA A 159 -8.58 -11.42 5.34
CA ALA A 159 -7.51 -11.48 6.35
C ALA A 159 -7.43 -12.85 7.04
N HIS A 160 -8.57 -13.38 7.49
CA HIS A 160 -8.63 -14.66 8.23
C HIS A 160 -9.31 -15.78 7.43
N ILE A 161 -10.64 -15.83 7.42
CA ILE A 161 -11.41 -16.96 6.86
C ILE A 161 -12.17 -16.46 5.63
N CYS A 162 -11.96 -17.09 4.48
CA CYS A 162 -12.78 -16.89 3.29
C CYS A 162 -13.87 -17.97 3.23
N VAL A 163 -15.13 -17.56 3.19
CA VAL A 163 -16.26 -18.47 3.06
C VAL A 163 -16.91 -18.29 1.69
N PRO A 164 -16.93 -19.33 0.83
CA PRO A 164 -17.54 -19.24 -0.48
C PRO A 164 -19.07 -19.07 -0.36
N THR A 165 -19.64 -18.28 -1.26
CA THR A 165 -21.09 -18.16 -1.46
C THR A 165 -21.42 -18.40 -2.94
N PRO A 166 -22.67 -18.74 -3.31
CA PRO A 166 -23.03 -18.93 -4.71
C PRO A 166 -22.69 -17.68 -5.53
N GLY A 167 -21.70 -17.77 -6.42
CA GLY A 167 -21.19 -16.65 -7.21
C GLY A 167 -20.30 -15.66 -6.47
N SER A 168 -20.02 -15.80 -5.16
CA SER A 168 -19.28 -14.77 -4.42
C SER A 168 -18.51 -15.35 -3.23
N TYR A 169 -18.12 -14.49 -2.29
CA TYR A 169 -17.49 -14.86 -1.02
C TYR A 169 -17.88 -13.89 0.09
N ARG A 170 -17.64 -14.28 1.33
CA ARG A 170 -17.62 -13.37 2.48
C ARG A 170 -16.42 -13.70 3.37
N CYS A 171 -15.94 -12.70 4.11
CA CYS A 171 -14.88 -12.89 5.08
C CYS A 171 -15.45 -13.08 6.48
N GLU A 172 -14.87 -14.01 7.24
CA GLU A 172 -15.15 -14.25 8.65
C GLU A 172 -13.84 -14.16 9.45
N CYS A 173 -13.94 -13.82 10.72
CA CYS A 173 -12.79 -13.66 11.61
C CYS A 173 -12.72 -14.82 12.61
N HIS A 174 -11.50 -15.20 12.98
CA HIS A 174 -11.26 -16.13 14.09
C HIS A 174 -11.85 -15.60 15.41
N GLU A 175 -12.09 -16.50 16.37
CA GLU A 175 -12.60 -16.13 17.69
C GLU A 175 -11.72 -15.06 18.37
N GLY A 176 -12.37 -14.10 19.02
CA GLY A 176 -11.70 -12.95 19.62
C GLY A 176 -11.43 -11.79 18.64
N PHE A 177 -11.86 -11.90 17.38
CA PHE A 177 -11.78 -10.84 16.38
C PHE A 177 -13.16 -10.52 15.77
N SER A 178 -13.35 -9.28 15.35
CA SER A 178 -14.52 -8.78 14.64
C SER A 178 -14.15 -8.25 13.26
N LEU A 179 -15.03 -8.51 12.28
CA LEU A 179 -14.85 -8.02 10.91
C LEU A 179 -14.96 -6.49 10.87
N MET A 180 -14.00 -5.86 10.22
CA MET A 180 -13.95 -4.41 10.04
C MET A 180 -14.94 -3.96 8.95
N SER A 181 -15.16 -2.65 8.84
CA SER A 181 -16.09 -2.05 7.88
C SER A 181 -15.69 -2.23 6.41
N ASP A 182 -14.44 -2.59 6.13
CA ASP A 182 -13.97 -2.93 4.78
C ASP A 182 -14.44 -4.30 4.30
N GLY A 183 -15.06 -5.10 5.19
CA GLY A 183 -15.57 -6.43 4.89
C GLY A 183 -14.48 -7.50 4.66
N LYS A 184 -13.20 -7.19 4.90
CA LYS A 184 -12.06 -8.08 4.64
C LYS A 184 -11.09 -8.20 5.80
N SER A 185 -10.88 -7.13 6.56
CA SER A 185 -9.92 -7.07 7.67
C SER A 185 -10.57 -7.49 8.99
N CYS A 186 -9.76 -8.03 9.88
CA CYS A 186 -10.20 -8.48 11.21
C CYS A 186 -9.49 -7.67 12.32
N GLN A 187 -10.27 -7.13 13.25
CA GLN A 187 -9.77 -6.40 14.42
C GLN A 187 -10.04 -7.19 15.70
N GLN A 188 -9.12 -7.19 16.66
CA GLN A 188 -9.31 -7.86 17.94
C GLN A 188 -10.44 -7.21 18.75
N LYS A 189 -11.31 -8.02 19.34
CA LYS A 189 -12.46 -7.58 20.14
C LYS A 189 -12.04 -7.31 21.59
N ASP A 190 -12.40 -6.13 22.11
CA ASP A 190 -12.37 -5.74 23.53
C ASP A 190 -11.06 -6.00 24.30
N LEU A 191 -9.97 -5.33 23.92
CA LEU A 191 -8.84 -5.13 24.84
C LEU A 191 -9.11 -3.89 25.72
N PRO A 192 -8.98 -3.98 27.06
CA PRO A 192 -9.03 -2.79 27.92
C PRO A 192 -7.91 -1.82 27.52
N ASP A 193 -8.24 -0.53 27.44
CA ASP A 193 -7.32 0.55 27.05
C ASP A 193 -6.03 0.50 27.90
N ARG A 194 -4.96 0.02 27.27
CA ARG A 194 -3.65 -0.23 27.85
C ARG A 194 -2.94 1.08 28.21
N CYS A 195 -3.39 2.23 27.71
CA CYS A 195 -2.88 3.54 28.12
C CYS A 195 -3.43 4.01 29.48
N LYS A 196 -4.60 3.50 29.92
CA LYS A 196 -5.29 4.00 31.13
C LYS A 196 -4.75 3.41 32.44
N LEU A 197 -4.27 2.18 32.44
CA LEU A 197 -3.84 1.50 33.67
C LEU A 197 -2.42 1.89 34.08
N ASN A 198 -1.49 1.92 33.12
CA ASN A 198 -0.14 2.43 33.26
C ASN A 198 0.31 2.91 31.88
N ASN A 199 0.54 4.22 31.72
CA ASN A 199 1.01 4.76 30.45
C ASN A 199 2.38 4.15 30.12
N PRO A 200 2.49 3.32 29.06
CA PRO A 200 3.72 2.62 28.72
C PRO A 200 4.55 3.38 27.67
N CYS A 201 4.21 4.65 27.42
CA CYS A 201 4.94 5.64 26.64
C CYS A 201 5.51 6.72 27.57
N SER A 202 6.61 7.36 27.17
CA SER A 202 7.19 8.47 27.95
C SER A 202 6.34 9.73 27.94
N HIS A 203 5.63 9.99 26.85
CA HIS A 203 4.78 11.18 26.69
C HIS A 203 3.33 10.80 26.35
N LYS A 204 2.93 10.89 25.08
CA LYS A 204 1.56 10.62 24.65
C LYS A 204 1.41 9.15 24.32
N CYS A 205 0.28 8.57 24.74
CA CYS A 205 -0.09 7.18 24.49
C CYS A 205 -1.47 7.12 23.86
N LEU A 206 -1.57 6.35 22.77
CA LEU A 206 -2.81 6.03 22.12
C LEU A 206 -2.93 4.50 22.04
N ASP A 207 -3.94 3.93 22.67
CA ASP A 207 -4.30 2.53 22.45
C ASP A 207 -5.30 2.47 21.30
N THR A 208 -4.89 1.86 20.19
CA THR A 208 -5.75 1.68 19.01
C THR A 208 -6.69 0.47 19.16
N GLY A 209 -6.71 -0.15 20.34
CA GLY A 209 -7.35 -1.45 20.60
C GLY A 209 -6.50 -2.62 20.12
N ILE A 210 -5.41 -2.37 19.39
CA ILE A 210 -4.52 -3.41 18.86
C ILE A 210 -3.05 -3.10 19.14
N ALA A 211 -2.63 -1.86 18.95
CA ALA A 211 -1.29 -1.36 19.24
C ALA A 211 -1.29 -0.28 20.34
N ILE A 212 -0.13 -0.07 20.96
CA ILE A 212 0.13 1.15 21.71
C ILE A 212 1.02 2.02 20.85
N GLU A 213 0.52 3.17 20.47
CA GLU A 213 1.28 4.17 19.73
C GLU A 213 1.75 5.27 20.69
N CYS A 214 3.06 5.47 20.72
CA CYS A 214 3.69 6.53 21.51
C CYS A 214 4.05 7.72 20.62
N SER A 215 3.77 8.93 21.08
CA SER A 215 4.23 10.15 20.40
C SER A 215 4.83 11.15 21.39
N CYS A 216 5.77 11.93 20.90
CA CYS A 216 6.53 12.87 21.72
C CYS A 216 5.95 14.28 21.67
N TYR A 217 6.24 15.07 22.70
CA TYR A 217 6.01 16.51 22.65
C TYR A 217 7.01 17.17 21.68
N PRO A 218 6.68 18.36 21.13
CA PRO A 218 7.62 19.10 20.29
C PRO A 218 9.00 19.26 20.95
N GLY A 219 10.07 19.13 20.18
CA GLY A 219 11.45 19.16 20.67
C GLY A 219 12.03 17.79 21.10
N TYR A 220 11.24 16.72 20.97
CA TYR A 220 11.66 15.36 21.29
C TYR A 220 11.36 14.42 20.12
N GLU A 221 12.28 13.50 19.85
CA GLU A 221 12.12 12.43 18.86
C GLU A 221 11.78 11.11 19.55
N LEU A 222 10.97 10.28 18.88
CA LEU A 222 10.66 8.95 19.39
C LEU A 222 11.90 8.06 19.27
N GLY A 223 12.34 7.53 20.40
CA GLY A 223 13.49 6.64 20.49
C GLY A 223 13.26 5.32 19.75
N GLN A 224 14.35 4.58 19.51
CA GLN A 224 14.32 3.29 18.81
C GLN A 224 13.49 2.20 19.50
N ASP A 225 13.18 2.39 20.79
CA ASP A 225 12.29 1.50 21.54
C ASP A 225 10.79 1.79 21.31
N GLU A 226 10.48 2.77 20.44
CA GLU A 226 9.14 3.26 20.11
C GLU A 226 8.33 3.71 21.34
N ARG A 227 9.00 4.00 22.46
CA ARG A 227 8.36 4.33 23.75
C ARG A 227 9.01 5.51 24.45
N SER A 228 10.32 5.65 24.31
CA SER A 228 11.10 6.73 24.90
C SER A 228 11.06 7.97 24.01
N CYS A 229 11.07 9.15 24.60
CA CYS A 229 11.19 10.41 23.88
C CYS A 229 12.56 11.02 24.18
N LEU A 230 13.42 11.10 23.17
CA LEU A 230 14.79 11.60 23.27
C LEU A 230 14.83 13.04 22.77
N GLY A 231 15.29 13.98 23.60
CA GLY A 231 15.53 15.35 23.15
C GLY A 231 16.89 15.46 22.46
N GLU A 232 16.98 16.16 21.32
CA GLU A 232 18.27 16.53 20.74
C GLU A 232 18.95 17.54 21.66
N TYR A 233 20.07 17.14 22.25
CA TYR A 233 21.00 18.07 22.88
C TYR A 233 21.83 18.72 21.77
N ILE A 234 21.63 20.01 21.50
CA ILE A 234 22.51 20.78 20.62
C ILE A 234 23.88 20.90 21.33
N PRO A 235 24.97 20.30 20.82
CA PRO A 235 26.27 20.42 21.46
C PRO A 235 26.85 21.80 21.13
N ILE A 236 26.62 22.78 22.01
CA ILE A 236 27.41 24.02 21.97
C ILE A 236 28.81 23.67 22.49
N LEU A 237 29.77 23.67 21.56
CA LEU A 237 31.21 23.65 21.75
C LEU A 237 31.68 23.89 23.20
N SER A 238 32.07 22.83 23.92
CA SER A 238 33.22 22.92 24.82
C SER A 238 33.76 21.54 25.16
N TYR A 239 35.02 21.36 24.78
CA TYR A 239 36.00 20.49 25.43
C TYR A 239 35.63 20.22 26.90
N LEU A 240 35.46 18.95 27.28
CA LEU A 240 35.71 18.32 28.58
C LEU A 240 34.69 17.18 28.81
N ALA A 241 35.09 15.96 28.44
CA ALA A 241 34.39 14.75 28.78
C ALA A 241 34.41 14.50 30.31
N ARG A 242 33.24 14.37 30.95
CA ARG A 242 32.97 13.40 32.03
C ARG A 242 31.48 13.00 32.02
N PRO A 243 31.14 11.71 32.19
CA PRO A 243 29.75 11.27 32.35
C PRO A 243 29.39 11.37 33.83
N VAL A 244 28.59 12.38 34.20
CA VAL A 244 27.94 12.41 35.51
C VAL A 244 26.55 12.99 35.32
N ALA A 245 25.55 12.29 35.85
CA ALA A 245 24.16 12.69 35.91
C ALA A 245 24.03 14.18 36.29
N ALA A 246 23.57 14.99 35.34
CA ALA A 246 23.18 16.37 35.59
C ALA A 246 21.70 16.46 35.25
N CYS A 247 20.88 16.72 36.27
CA CYS A 247 19.48 17.04 36.15
C CYS A 247 19.29 18.02 34.97
N SER A 248 18.44 17.65 34.02
CA SER A 248 18.09 18.46 32.86
C SER A 248 17.57 19.80 33.37
N LYS A 249 18.44 20.80 33.37
CA LYS A 249 18.02 22.17 33.64
C LYS A 249 17.09 22.56 32.50
N ASP A 250 15.99 23.17 32.87
CA ASP A 250 15.01 23.74 31.94
C ASP A 250 15.69 24.59 30.87
N ILE A 251 15.29 24.39 29.61
CA ILE A 251 15.75 25.20 28.48
C ILE A 251 14.88 26.44 28.48
N ASP A 252 15.45 27.61 28.76
CA ASP A 252 14.69 28.85 28.74
C ASP A 252 14.58 29.37 27.30
N GLU A 253 13.52 28.97 26.59
CA GLU A 253 13.33 29.33 25.18
C GLU A 253 13.16 30.84 25.00
N CYS A 254 12.56 31.53 25.98
CA CYS A 254 12.34 32.97 25.98
C CYS A 254 13.66 33.75 26.10
N SER A 255 14.59 33.27 26.92
CA SER A 255 15.92 33.87 27.05
C SER A 255 16.82 33.57 25.86
N LEU A 256 16.57 32.46 25.16
CA LEU A 256 17.30 32.05 23.97
C LEU A 256 16.71 32.61 22.67
N HIS A 257 15.56 33.30 22.72
CA HIS A 257 14.81 33.82 21.57
C HIS A 257 14.55 32.76 20.48
N VAL A 258 14.27 31.53 20.92
CA VAL A 258 13.92 30.38 20.06
C VAL A 258 12.42 30.03 20.19
N ASP A 259 11.67 30.85 20.92
CA ASP A 259 10.22 30.77 21.01
C ASP A 259 9.54 31.19 19.68
N THR A 260 8.33 30.68 19.46
CA THR A 260 7.50 31.02 18.29
C THR A 260 6.46 32.11 18.58
N CYS A 261 6.62 32.86 19.69
CA CYS A 261 5.68 33.92 20.06
C CYS A 261 5.80 35.12 19.10
N ASP A 262 4.69 35.80 18.80
CA ASP A 262 4.75 37.06 18.03
C ASP A 262 5.46 38.14 18.87
N PRO A 263 6.63 38.64 18.46
CA PRO A 263 7.40 39.60 19.25
C PRO A 263 6.71 40.96 19.42
N ASN A 264 5.70 41.27 18.61
CA ASN A 264 4.97 42.53 18.68
C ASN A 264 3.71 42.46 19.54
N PHE A 265 3.18 41.26 19.79
CA PHE A 265 1.87 41.08 20.40
C PHE A 265 1.85 40.11 21.58
N GLN A 266 2.81 39.19 21.66
CA GLN A 266 2.84 38.11 22.64
C GLN A 266 4.05 38.21 23.57
N ILE A 267 3.83 37.86 24.83
CA ILE A 267 4.88 37.78 25.85
C ILE A 267 5.24 36.31 26.05
N CYS A 268 6.50 35.95 25.80
CA CYS A 268 7.00 34.61 26.08
C CYS A 268 7.19 34.42 27.60
N LYS A 269 6.68 33.31 28.11
CA LYS A 269 6.87 32.88 29.49
C LYS A 269 7.45 31.47 29.54
N ASN A 270 8.66 31.35 30.09
CA ASN A 270 9.35 30.09 30.28
C ASN A 270 8.74 29.30 31.46
N GLU A 271 8.53 28.01 31.27
CA GLU A 271 8.03 27.06 32.27
C GLU A 271 8.84 25.76 32.19
N HIS A 272 8.88 24.98 33.27
CA HIS A 272 9.75 23.80 33.30
C HIS A 272 9.37 22.77 32.21
N GLY A 273 10.24 22.62 31.21
CA GLY A 273 10.10 21.76 30.04
C GLY A 273 9.20 22.31 28.92
N ARG A 274 8.79 23.59 28.97
CA ARG A 274 7.96 24.24 27.94
C ARG A 274 7.96 25.76 28.05
N TYR A 275 7.61 26.48 26.99
CA TYR A 275 7.21 27.88 27.09
C TYR A 275 5.75 28.09 26.69
N THR A 276 5.22 29.27 27.04
CA THR A 276 3.87 29.70 26.65
C THR A 276 3.92 31.12 26.09
N CYS A 277 3.10 31.38 25.06
CA CYS A 277 2.93 32.71 24.52
C CYS A 277 1.66 33.32 25.11
N VAL A 278 1.81 34.43 25.83
CA VAL A 278 0.69 35.10 26.51
C VAL A 278 0.29 36.31 25.69
N ASN A 279 -0.96 36.33 25.24
CA ASN A 279 -1.55 37.46 24.54
C ASN A 279 -1.82 38.65 25.49
N PRO A 280 -2.06 39.87 24.96
CA PRO A 280 -2.33 41.05 25.78
C PRO A 280 -3.63 40.94 26.60
N ASP A 281 -4.56 40.08 26.17
CA ASP A 281 -5.81 39.76 26.87
C ASP A 281 -5.64 38.70 27.98
N GLY A 282 -4.42 38.19 28.17
CA GLY A 282 -4.09 37.16 29.15
C GLY A 282 -4.41 35.73 28.70
N SER A 283 -4.92 35.53 27.48
CA SER A 283 -5.10 34.19 26.92
C SER A 283 -3.73 33.55 26.63
N VAL A 284 -3.62 32.25 26.92
CA VAL A 284 -2.38 31.50 26.77
C VAL A 284 -2.47 30.62 25.54
N GLU A 285 -1.59 30.85 24.58
CA GLU A 285 -1.50 30.09 23.34
C GLU A 285 -0.34 29.08 23.43
N ARG A 286 -0.57 27.86 22.95
CA ARG A 286 0.47 26.82 22.89
C ARG A 286 1.26 26.97 21.60
N PRO A 287 2.58 26.70 21.59
CA PRO A 287 3.40 26.85 20.39
C PRO A 287 2.84 26.01 19.23
N HIS A 288 2.57 26.66 18.10
CA HIS A 288 2.26 25.96 16.85
C HIS A 288 3.51 25.22 16.35
N ALA A 289 3.34 23.96 15.93
CA ALA A 289 4.39 23.24 15.22
C ALA A 289 4.75 24.01 13.93
N HIS A 290 6.05 24.12 13.63
CA HIS A 290 6.51 24.71 12.38
C HIS A 290 5.89 23.97 11.18
N THR A 291 4.86 24.56 10.58
CA THR A 291 4.39 24.19 9.25
C THR A 291 5.32 24.88 8.25
N GLN A 292 6.34 24.18 7.77
CA GLN A 292 7.02 24.61 6.55
C GLN A 292 6.05 24.40 5.38
N SER A 293 5.52 25.50 4.85
CA SER A 293 4.79 25.55 3.60
C SER A 293 5.72 25.22 2.43
N GLY A 294 5.75 23.95 2.05
CA GLY A 294 6.21 23.45 0.76
C GLY A 294 5.08 22.64 0.13
N SER A 295 4.30 23.29 -0.73
CA SER A 295 3.49 22.72 -1.82
C SER A 295 3.08 21.23 -1.74
N SER A 296 1.78 21.00 -1.54
CA SER A 296 1.10 19.77 -1.98
C SER A 296 1.41 19.47 -3.45
N PRO A 297 1.63 18.19 -3.77
CA PRO A 297 0.66 17.47 -4.58
C PRO A 297 0.13 16.27 -3.81
N GLY A 298 -1.15 15.94 -4.06
CA GLY A 298 -1.96 15.04 -3.24
C GLY A 298 -1.24 13.75 -2.81
N SER A 299 -1.27 13.49 -1.51
CA SER A 299 -0.92 12.18 -0.98
C SER A 299 -2.01 11.22 -1.43
N THR A 300 -1.69 10.48 -2.48
CA THR A 300 -2.29 9.18 -2.75
C THR A 300 -2.30 8.38 -1.45
N ASN A 301 -3.46 7.82 -1.11
CA ASN A 301 -3.54 6.69 -0.19
C ASN A 301 -2.88 5.49 -0.87
N ALA A 302 -1.56 5.51 -0.97
CA ALA A 302 -0.77 4.33 -1.26
C ALA A 302 -0.27 3.85 0.10
N ILE A 303 -0.84 2.74 0.57
CA ILE A 303 -0.22 1.92 1.62
C ILE A 303 1.16 1.54 1.06
N GLN A 304 2.18 2.33 1.41
CA GLN A 304 3.56 1.96 1.11
C GLN A 304 3.83 0.66 1.86
N SER A 305 4.27 -0.33 1.10
CA SER A 305 4.62 -1.67 1.55
C SER A 305 5.41 -1.60 2.86
N GLY A 306 4.85 -2.15 3.94
CA GLY A 306 5.57 -2.36 5.20
C GLY A 306 5.22 -1.47 6.40
N LYS A 307 4.27 -0.55 6.32
CA LYS A 307 3.77 0.18 7.51
C LYS A 307 2.44 -0.39 7.99
N CYS A 308 2.48 -1.59 8.57
CA CYS A 308 1.36 -2.06 9.37
C CYS A 308 1.44 -1.49 10.79
N PRO A 309 0.28 -1.24 11.45
CA PRO A 309 0.27 -0.82 12.84
C PRO A 309 1.06 -1.80 13.73
N VAL A 310 1.68 -1.31 14.80
CA VAL A 310 2.54 -2.11 15.69
C VAL A 310 1.77 -3.34 16.21
N GLY A 311 2.25 -4.54 15.92
CA GLY A 311 1.57 -5.81 16.26
C GLY A 311 0.89 -6.52 15.08
N TYR A 312 0.80 -5.86 13.93
CA TYR A 312 0.38 -6.46 12.67
C TYR A 312 1.56 -6.66 11.73
N GLN A 313 1.50 -7.73 10.93
CA GLN A 313 2.37 -7.95 9.80
C GLN A 313 1.59 -7.79 8.51
N TYR A 314 2.24 -7.21 7.51
CA TYR A 314 1.63 -7.03 6.21
C TYR A 314 1.53 -8.37 5.49
N ASN A 315 0.31 -8.85 5.28
CA ASN A 315 0.06 -9.95 4.37
C ASN A 315 0.13 -9.41 2.94
N SER A 316 1.26 -9.66 2.28
CA SER A 316 1.51 -9.18 0.92
C SER A 316 0.59 -9.81 -0.13
N LYS A 317 -0.06 -10.94 0.18
CA LYS A 317 -1.03 -11.60 -0.72
C LYS A 317 -2.41 -10.96 -0.64
N ALA A 318 -2.96 -10.82 0.57
CA ALA A 318 -4.25 -10.15 0.78
C ALA A 318 -4.19 -8.62 0.77
N GLN A 319 -2.99 -8.03 0.72
CA GLN A 319 -2.77 -6.58 0.81
C GLN A 319 -3.38 -5.96 2.09
N VAL A 320 -3.45 -6.73 3.18
CA VAL A 320 -3.99 -6.33 4.49
C VAL A 320 -2.95 -6.46 5.60
N CYS A 321 -3.15 -5.74 6.69
CA CYS A 321 -2.38 -5.94 7.91
C CYS A 321 -3.06 -7.01 8.78
N ASP A 322 -2.36 -8.10 9.08
CA ASP A 322 -2.86 -9.23 9.86
C ASP A 322 -1.96 -9.56 11.07
N VAL A 323 -2.53 -10.08 12.16
CA VAL A 323 -1.79 -10.49 13.35
C VAL A 323 -1.23 -11.88 13.07
N ASN A 324 0.05 -11.95 12.70
CA ASN A 324 0.74 -13.18 12.32
C ASN A 324 0.40 -14.37 13.25
N GLN A 325 -0.11 -15.48 12.68
CA GLN A 325 -0.62 -16.67 13.38
C GLN A 325 0.41 -17.45 14.26
N LEU A 326 1.62 -16.93 14.47
CA LEU A 326 2.68 -17.62 15.23
C LEU A 326 2.53 -17.57 16.77
N ARG A 327 1.40 -17.07 17.29
CA ARG A 327 1.04 -17.18 18.72
C ARG A 327 -0.04 -18.23 19.05
N GLN A 328 -0.32 -19.17 18.14
CA GLN A 328 -1.16 -20.34 18.46
C GLN A 328 -0.37 -21.63 18.74
N VAL A 329 0.88 -21.55 19.22
CA VAL A 329 1.53 -22.73 19.81
C VAL A 329 1.12 -22.85 21.28
N ARG A 330 0.03 -23.59 21.48
CA ARG A 330 -0.24 -24.45 22.64
C ARG A 330 -0.44 -23.74 24.00
N LEU A 331 -1.65 -23.23 24.22
CA LEU A 331 -2.27 -23.22 25.55
C LEU A 331 -3.20 -24.42 25.69
N GLU A 332 -2.66 -25.64 25.56
CA GLU A 332 -3.26 -26.76 26.28
C GLU A 332 -2.76 -26.67 27.73
N SER A 333 -3.59 -26.08 28.59
CA SER A 333 -3.42 -26.23 30.03
C SER A 333 -3.88 -27.63 30.42
N PRO A 334 -3.06 -28.48 31.06
CA PRO A 334 -3.56 -29.72 31.63
C PRO A 334 -4.41 -29.37 32.85
N LEU A 335 -5.71 -29.69 32.76
CA LEU A 335 -6.62 -29.81 33.89
C LEU A 335 -5.94 -30.60 35.02
N HIS A 336 -5.52 -29.92 36.08
CA HIS A 336 -5.21 -30.55 37.35
C HIS A 336 -6.53 -31.10 37.92
N GLN A 337 -6.70 -32.41 37.80
CA GLN A 337 -7.73 -33.15 38.52
C GLN A 337 -7.42 -33.07 40.02
N LEU A 338 -8.19 -32.26 40.76
CA LEU A 338 -8.33 -32.40 42.20
C LEU A 338 -9.25 -33.60 42.49
N PRO A 339 -8.84 -34.57 43.33
CA PRO A 339 -9.73 -35.67 43.70
C PRO A 339 -10.75 -35.21 44.74
N SER A 340 -12.00 -35.61 44.52
CA SER A 340 -13.16 -35.36 45.40
C SER A 340 -12.96 -35.94 46.81
N PRO A 341 -13.47 -35.30 47.88
CA PRO A 341 -13.42 -35.85 49.23
C PRO A 341 -14.44 -36.98 49.37
N ARG A 342 -13.99 -38.14 49.88
CA ARG A 342 -14.85 -39.22 50.37
C ARG A 342 -15.62 -38.74 51.61
N LEU A 343 -16.94 -38.67 51.53
CA LEU A 343 -17.79 -38.71 52.72
C LEU A 343 -18.11 -40.17 53.04
N ARG A 344 -17.68 -40.60 54.23
CA ARG A 344 -18.21 -41.78 54.93
C ARG A 344 -19.67 -41.49 55.29
N TYR A 345 -20.55 -42.45 55.07
CA TYR A 345 -21.32 -43.13 56.12
C TYR A 345 -22.01 -44.36 55.54
#